data_AF-A0A2T2RIP6-F1
#
_entry.id   AF-A0A2T2RIP6-F1
#
_cell.length_a   1.000
_cell.length_b   1.000
_cell.length_c   1.000
_cell.angle_alpha   90.00
_cell.angle_beta   90.00
_cell.angle_gamma   90.00
#
_symmetry.space_group_name_H-M   'P 1'
#
loop_
_entity.id
_entity.type
_entity.pdbx_description
1 polymer ?
#
loop_
_entity_poly.entity_id
_entity_poly.type
_entity_poly.pdbx_seq_one_letter_code
_entity_poly.pdbx_strand_id
1 'polypeptide(L)'
;SQRLYSFADIVQLRVIKRLLDTGVSLTKIRAAIEHIRDRGLDLRHVTLVSDGKTVYALNDEREVVDLLHQGQGVFAIAVDPVIDQLEGEVAELEPERADPPVSRPVDASDLDAANG
;
A
#
# COMPACT_ATOMS: atom_id res chain seq x y z
N SER A 1 -20.98 8.18 -4.86
CA SER A 1 -20.17 7.48 -3.85
C SER A 1 -18.89 7.03 -4.52
N GLN A 2 -17.76 7.69 -4.24
CA GLN A 2 -16.46 7.28 -4.77
C GLN A 2 -15.78 6.42 -3.70
N ARG A 3 -15.54 5.15 -4.00
CA ARG A 3 -14.55 4.36 -3.25
C ARG A 3 -13.19 4.91 -3.66
N LEU A 4 -12.64 5.82 -2.83
CA LEU A 4 -11.34 6.45 -3.10
C LEU A 4 -10.21 5.43 -3.29
N TYR A 5 -10.38 4.22 -2.73
CA TYR A 5 -9.43 3.12 -2.80
C TYR A 5 -10.13 1.76 -2.93
N SER A 6 -9.51 0.84 -3.66
CA SER A 6 -9.88 -0.58 -3.71
C SER A 6 -9.31 -1.34 -2.51
N PHE A 7 -9.83 -2.53 -2.22
CA PHE A 7 -9.27 -3.38 -1.15
C PHE A 7 -7.78 -3.68 -1.38
N ALA A 8 -7.38 -3.89 -2.63
CA ALA A 8 -5.99 -4.11 -3.01
C ALA A 8 -5.11 -2.89 -2.67
N ASP A 9 -5.61 -1.66 -2.84
CA ASP A 9 -4.89 -0.44 -2.46
C ASP A 9 -4.68 -0.37 -0.95
N ILE A 10 -5.67 -0.76 -0.15
CA ILE A 10 -5.56 -0.78 1.32
C ILE A 10 -4.54 -1.84 1.78
N VAL A 11 -4.56 -3.04 1.19
CA VAL A 11 -3.53 -4.07 1.43
C VAL A 11 -2.15 -3.51 1.13
N GLN A 12 -1.98 -2.90 -0.05
CA GLN A 12 -0.72 -2.31 -0.46
C GLN A 12 -0.23 -1.23 0.52
N LEU A 13 -1.11 -0.31 0.93
CA LEU A 13 -0.78 0.73 1.91
C LEU A 13 -0.37 0.13 3.26
N ARG A 14 -1.04 -0.93 3.72
CA ARG A 14 -0.70 -1.61 4.97
C ARG A 14 0.67 -2.29 4.90
N VAL A 15 1.01 -2.91 3.78
CA VAL A 15 2.32 -3.51 3.55
C VAL A 15 3.41 -2.43 3.49
N ILE A 16 3.18 -1.34 2.75
CA ILE A 16 4.09 -0.18 2.69
C ILE A 16 4.34 0.36 4.09
N LYS A 17 3.29 0.55 4.90
CA LYS A 17 3.41 1.02 6.28
C LYS A 17 4.32 0.10 7.10
N ARG A 18 4.13 -1.22 7.06
CA ARG A 18 4.95 -2.16 7.83
C ARG A 18 6.44 -2.09 7.45
N LEU A 19 6.76 -1.90 6.17
CA LEU A 19 8.13 -1.70 5.72
C LEU A 19 8.73 -0.37 6.19
N LEU A 20 7.92 0.70 6.22
CA LEU A 20 8.33 1.99 6.76
C LEU A 20 8.59 1.90 8.27
N ASP A 21 7.74 1.20 9.01
CA ASP A 21 7.84 1.01 10.46
C ASP A 21 9.15 0.26 10.84
N THR A 22 9.71 -0.54 9.93
CA THR A 22 11.01 -1.21 10.11
C THR A 22 12.21 -0.38 9.65
N GLY A 23 11.99 0.86 9.18
CA GLY A 23 13.05 1.77 8.73
C GLY A 23 13.48 1.63 7.28
N VAL A 24 12.74 0.87 6.45
CA VAL A 24 12.99 0.81 5.01
C VAL A 24 12.53 2.13 4.37
N SER A 25 13.33 2.71 3.47
CA SER A 25 12.95 3.99 2.85
C SER A 25 11.84 3.82 1.80
N LEU A 26 10.95 4.82 1.72
CA LEU A 26 9.85 4.83 0.74
C LEU A 26 10.34 4.68 -0.70
N THR A 27 11.49 5.26 -1.05
CA THR A 27 12.10 5.12 -2.38
C THR A 27 12.38 3.67 -2.74
N LYS A 28 12.92 2.87 -1.80
CA LYS A 28 13.22 1.44 -2.02
C LYS A 28 11.95 0.62 -2.12
N ILE A 29 10.98 0.92 -1.26
CA ILE A 29 9.66 0.26 -1.28
C ILE A 29 8.99 0.51 -2.64
N ARG A 30 8.97 1.76 -3.12
CA ARG A 30 8.41 2.11 -4.42
C ARG A 30 9.10 1.37 -5.56
N ALA A 31 10.43 1.32 -5.57
CA ALA A 31 11.18 0.60 -6.60
C ALA A 31 10.85 -0.89 -6.63
N ALA A 32 10.69 -1.54 -5.47
CA ALA A 32 10.29 -2.95 -5.40
C ALA A 32 8.86 -3.18 -5.90
N ILE A 33 7.92 -2.29 -5.55
CA ILE A 33 6.54 -2.36 -6.03
C ILE A 33 6.46 -2.17 -7.56
N GLU A 34 7.23 -1.22 -8.10
CA GLU A 34 7.35 -1.03 -9.55
C GLU A 34 7.92 -2.29 -10.21
N HIS A 35 8.95 -2.92 -9.63
CA HIS A 35 9.53 -4.15 -10.16
C HIS A 35 8.54 -5.33 -10.18
N ILE A 36 7.70 -5.48 -9.15
CA ILE A 36 6.62 -6.50 -9.12
C ILE A 36 5.63 -6.27 -10.26
N ARG A 37 5.22 -5.00 -10.45
CA ARG A 37 4.26 -4.60 -11.48
C ARG A 37 4.82 -4.83 -12.89
N ASP A 38 6.07 -4.48 -13.13
CA ASP A 38 6.74 -4.65 -14.43
C ASP A 38 6.91 -6.13 -14.80
N ARG A 39 7.01 -7.02 -13.81
CA ARG A 39 7.06 -8.47 -14.00
C ARG A 39 5.68 -9.12 -14.12
N GLY A 40 4.58 -8.36 -14.01
CA GLY A 40 3.22 -8.88 -14.02
C GLY A 40 2.89 -9.78 -12.83
N LEU A 41 3.64 -9.65 -11.73
CA LEU A 41 3.41 -10.42 -10.51
C LEU A 41 2.29 -9.76 -9.69
N ASP A 42 1.45 -10.57 -9.07
CA ASP A 42 0.45 -10.09 -8.13
C ASP A 42 1.10 -9.88 -6.75
N LEU A 43 1.00 -8.66 -6.22
CA LEU A 43 1.49 -8.30 -4.88
C LEU A 43 0.87 -9.17 -3.79
N ARG A 44 -0.32 -9.75 -4.03
CA ARG A 44 -1.00 -10.59 -3.05
C ARG A 44 -0.21 -11.85 -2.71
N HIS A 45 0.49 -12.43 -3.68
CA HIS A 45 1.17 -13.72 -3.56
C HIS A 45 2.70 -13.60 -3.48
N VAL A 46 3.21 -12.47 -3.00
CA VAL A 46 4.65 -12.29 -2.81
C VAL A 46 5.03 -12.15 -1.35
N THR A 47 6.25 -12.57 -1.04
CA THR A 47 6.95 -12.22 0.19
C THR A 47 7.93 -11.09 -0.12
N LEU A 48 7.79 -9.97 0.58
CA LEU A 48 8.74 -8.87 0.52
C LEU A 48 9.83 -9.08 1.55
N VAL A 49 11.09 -9.13 1.14
CA VAL A 49 12.24 -9.30 2.04
C VAL A 49 13.11 -8.06 1.99
N SER A 50 13.55 -7.53 3.12
CA SER A 50 14.47 -6.40 3.18
C SER A 50 15.62 -6.63 4.13
N ASP A 51 16.84 -6.28 3.72
CA ASP A 51 18.05 -6.24 4.56
C ASP A 51 18.34 -4.81 5.10
N GLY A 52 17.36 -3.91 5.02
CA GLY A 52 17.49 -2.47 5.31
C GLY A 52 18.14 -1.65 4.18
N LYS A 53 18.84 -2.30 3.24
CA LYS A 53 19.49 -1.67 2.09
C LYS A 53 18.70 -1.84 0.80
N THR A 54 18.03 -2.97 0.63
CA THR A 54 17.31 -3.38 -0.57
C THR A 54 16.00 -4.05 -0.16
N VAL A 55 15.03 -4.07 -1.08
CA VAL A 55 13.78 -4.82 -0.93
C VAL A 55 13.69 -5.79 -2.11
N TYR A 56 13.40 -7.05 -1.81
CA TYR A 56 13.27 -8.16 -2.75
C TYR A 56 11.84 -8.65 -2.74
N ALA A 57 11.33 -9.07 -3.89
CA ALA A 57 10.01 -9.66 -4.02
C ALA A 57 10.18 -11.10 -4.47
N LEU A 58 9.82 -12.03 -3.59
CA LEU A 58 9.97 -13.45 -3.79
C LEU A 58 8.59 -14.06 -3.99
N ASN A 59 8.44 -14.90 -5.01
CA ASN A 59 7.22 -15.64 -5.30
C ASN A 59 7.32 -17.13 -4.92
N ASP A 60 8.50 -17.57 -4.46
CA ASP A 60 8.77 -18.89 -3.87
C ASP A 60 9.66 -18.66 -2.63
N GLU A 61 9.30 -19.29 -1.51
CA GLU A 61 10.01 -19.19 -0.22
C GLU A 61 11.50 -19.57 -0.32
N ARG A 62 11.88 -20.33 -1.35
CA ARG A 62 13.26 -20.82 -1.56
C ARG A 62 14.27 -19.72 -1.91
N GLU A 63 13.86 -18.57 -2.43
CA GLU A 63 14.79 -17.45 -2.71
C GLU A 63 15.21 -16.67 -1.45
N VAL A 64 14.48 -16.81 -0.31
CA VAL A 64 14.79 -16.10 0.95
C VAL A 64 16.11 -16.61 1.55
N VAL A 65 16.38 -17.89 1.34
CA VAL A 65 17.47 -18.64 1.98
C VAL A 65 18.84 -18.11 1.54
N ASP A 66 19.00 -17.72 0.28
CA ASP A 66 20.25 -17.16 -0.25
C ASP A 66 20.59 -15.78 0.33
N LEU A 67 19.57 -14.98 0.66
CA LEU A 67 19.75 -13.67 1.32
C LEU A 67 20.16 -13.82 2.79
N LEU A 68 19.65 -14.84 3.48
CA LEU A 68 19.97 -15.15 4.88
C LEU A 68 21.39 -15.70 5.07
N HIS A 69 21.88 -16.50 4.11
CA HIS A 69 23.19 -17.15 4.20
C HIS A 69 24.39 -16.19 4.20
N GLN A 70 24.21 -14.92 3.80
CA GLN A 70 25.28 -13.91 3.81
C GLN A 70 25.51 -13.25 5.18
N GLY A 71 24.80 -13.68 6.24
CA GLY A 71 24.97 -13.12 7.59
C GLY A 71 24.37 -11.72 7.79
N GLN A 72 23.61 -11.22 6.80
CA GLN A 72 22.77 -10.04 6.95
C GLN A 72 21.43 -10.44 7.55
N GLY A 73 21.04 -9.81 8.67
CA GLY A 73 19.68 -9.91 9.18
C GLY A 73 18.70 -9.32 8.16
N VAL A 74 17.71 -10.10 7.76
CA VAL A 74 16.64 -9.66 6.84
C VAL A 74 15.29 -9.70 7.52
N PHE A 75 14.43 -8.76 7.15
CA PHE A 75 13.03 -8.67 7.55
C PHE A 75 12.16 -9.15 6.40
N ALA A 76 11.39 -10.20 6.60
CA ALA A 76 10.46 -10.72 5.62
C ALA A 76 9.02 -10.34 6.00
N ILE A 77 8.23 -9.90 5.03
CA ILE A 77 6.80 -9.61 5.14
C ILE A 77 6.09 -10.42 4.07
N ALA A 78 5.45 -11.51 4.50
CA ALA A 78 4.48 -12.22 3.68
C ALA A 78 3.22 -11.35 3.52
N VAL A 79 2.73 -11.20 2.29
CA VAL A 79 1.54 -10.36 2.03
C VAL A 79 0.24 -11.11 2.33
N ASP A 80 0.18 -12.44 2.13
CA ASP A 80 -1.01 -13.25 2.39
C ASP A 80 -1.58 -13.06 3.82
N PRO A 81 -0.79 -13.16 4.92
CA PRO A 81 -1.35 -12.96 6.26
C PRO A 81 -1.82 -11.52 6.53
N VAL A 82 -1.26 -10.54 5.81
CA VAL A 82 -1.70 -9.14 5.91
C VAL A 82 -3.07 -8.96 5.26
N ILE A 83 -3.34 -9.71 4.19
CA ILE A 83 -4.66 -9.78 3.55
C ILE A 83 -5.66 -10.40 4.51
N ASP A 84 -5.39 -11.58 5.05
CA ASP A 84 -6.31 -12.27 5.98
C ASP A 84 -6.67 -11.39 7.18
N GLN A 85 -5.67 -10.71 7.76
CA GLN A 85 -5.90 -9.77 8.86
C GLN A 85 -6.76 -8.58 8.43
N LEU A 86 -6.55 -8.04 7.23
CA LEU A 86 -7.33 -6.92 6.72
C LEU A 86 -8.76 -7.34 6.38
N GLU A 87 -8.97 -8.55 5.85
CA GLU A 87 -10.31 -9.10 5.61
C GLU A 87 -11.09 -9.22 6.92
N GLY A 88 -10.44 -9.70 8.00
CA GLY A 88 -11.02 -9.73 9.34
C GLY A 88 -11.38 -8.34 9.87
N GLU A 89 -10.46 -7.38 9.82
CA GLU A 89 -10.72 -6.01 10.29
C GLU A 89 -11.83 -5.33 9.48
N VAL A 90 -11.87 -5.49 8.16
CA VAL A 90 -12.95 -4.93 7.32
C VAL A 90 -14.29 -5.58 7.63
N ALA A 91 -14.32 -6.89 7.95
CA ALA A 91 -15.54 -7.57 8.35
C ALA A 91 -16.11 -7.08 9.69
N GLU A 92 -15.27 -6.54 10.56
CA GLU A 92 -15.67 -5.96 11.86
C GLU A 92 -16.12 -4.50 11.77
N LEU A 93 -15.83 -3.80 10.68
CA LEU A 93 -16.26 -2.41 10.48
C LEU A 93 -17.72 -2.36 10.01
N GLU A 94 -18.57 -1.64 10.74
CA GLU A 94 -19.88 -1.28 10.22
C GLU A 94 -19.72 -0.33 9.02
N PRO A 95 -20.52 -0.48 7.94
CA PRO A 95 -20.41 0.37 6.76
C PRO A 95 -20.79 1.81 7.11
N GLU A 96 -19.79 2.65 7.33
CA GLU A 96 -20.00 4.08 7.53
C GLU A 96 -20.51 4.72 6.23
N ARG A 97 -21.64 5.43 6.32
CA ARG A 97 -22.21 6.13 5.17
C ARG A 97 -21.25 7.25 4.80
N ALA A 98 -20.72 7.22 3.58
CA ALA A 98 -19.95 8.33 3.04
C ALA A 98 -20.80 9.60 3.04
N ASP A 99 -20.46 10.57 3.90
CA ASP A 99 -21.10 11.87 3.87
C ASP A 99 -20.88 12.52 2.50
N PRO A 100 -21.91 13.12 1.89
CA PRO A 100 -21.77 13.80 0.62
C PRO A 100 -20.74 14.93 0.76
N PRO A 101 -19.93 15.18 -0.29
CA PRO A 101 -18.95 16.26 -0.27
C PRO A 101 -19.68 17.57 0.06
N VAL A 102 -19.24 18.25 1.12
CA VAL A 102 -19.74 19.56 1.52
C VAL A 102 -19.49 20.51 0.35
N SER A 103 -20.54 20.77 -0.42
CA SER A 103 -20.52 21.76 -1.48
C SER A 103 -20.42 23.11 -0.78
N ARG A 104 -19.26 23.77 -0.83
CA ARG A 104 -19.18 25.17 -0.42
C ARG A 104 -20.15 25.96 -1.30
N PRO A 105 -21.07 26.76 -0.74
CA PRO A 105 -21.84 27.69 -1.55
C PRO A 105 -20.83 28.62 -2.23
N VAL A 106 -20.91 28.71 -3.55
CA VAL A 106 -20.24 29.79 -4.28
C VAL A 106 -20.93 31.08 -3.86
N ASP A 107 -20.21 31.95 -3.17
CA ASP A 107 -20.74 33.26 -2.78
C ASP A 107 -21.12 34.03 -4.05
N ALA A 108 -22.37 34.47 -4.11
CA ALA A 108 -22.96 35.16 -5.25
C ALA A 108 -22.40 36.58 -5.49
N SER A 109 -21.29 36.95 -4.85
CA SER A 109 -20.66 38.27 -4.94
C SER A 109 -19.76 38.46 -6.16
N ASP A 110 -19.43 37.40 -6.91
CA ASP A 110 -18.49 37.47 -8.05
C ASP A 110 -19.16 37.70 -9.42
N LEU A 111 -20.49 37.87 -9.49
CA LEU A 111 -21.20 38.01 -10.79
C LEU A 111 -21.33 39.46 -11.30
N ASP A 112 -21.06 40.49 -10.48
CA ASP A 112 -21.33 41.89 -10.83
C ASP A 112 -20.15 42.69 -11.42
N ALA A 113 -18.99 42.07 -11.67
CA ALA A 113 -17.81 42.79 -12.19
C ALA A 113 -17.64 42.75 -13.73
N ALA A 114 -18.60 42.19 -14.49
CA ALA A 114 -18.45 41.98 -15.92
C ALA A 114 -19.63 42.54 -16.75
N ASN A 115 -20.16 43.71 -16.41
CA ASN A 115 -20.86 44.56 -17.39
C ASN A 115 -20.94 46.02 -16.90
N GLY A 116 -19.96 46.83 -17.29
CA GLY A 116 -19.91 48.27 -17.06
C GLY A 116 -18.86 48.91 -17.96
#